data_AF-A0A7X5ZR11-F1
#
_entry.id   AF-A0A7X5ZR11-F1
#
_cell.length_a   1.000
_cell.length_b   1.000
_cell.length_c   1.000
_cell.angle_alpha   90.00
_cell.angle_beta   90.00
_cell.angle_gamma   90.00
#
_symmetry.space_group_name_H-M   'P 1'
#
loop_
_entity.id
_entity.type
_entity.pdbx_description
1 polymer ?
#
loop_
_entity_poly.entity_id
_entity_poly.type
_entity_poly.pdbx_seq_one_letter_code
_entity_poly.pdbx_strand_id
1 'polypeptide(L)'
;MPTKTQVKALLSAGSDYREAGRRLGISPGLAYLIATGSPADGSDAPSPDERRERGLLPSSQELSNPAPENPTARDTVRRWVAERVRADSQPHRV
;
A
#
# COMPACT_ATOMS: atom_id res chain seq x y z
N MET A 1 -7.99 20.91 23.89
CA MET A 1 -7.52 19.89 22.93
C MET A 1 -8.41 19.96 21.70
N PRO A 2 -7.86 20.11 20.49
CA PRO A 2 -8.63 20.10 19.25
C PRO A 2 -9.37 18.77 19.03
N THR A 3 -10.51 18.80 18.36
CA THR A 3 -11.34 17.60 18.11
C THR A 3 -11.08 17.01 16.73
N LYS A 4 -11.44 15.72 16.55
CA LYS A 4 -11.41 15.04 15.25
C LYS A 4 -12.20 15.80 14.19
N THR A 5 -13.36 16.35 14.55
CA THR A 5 -14.20 17.16 13.66
C THR A 5 -13.49 18.44 13.23
N GLN A 6 -12.83 19.15 14.14
CA GLN A 6 -12.08 20.37 13.82
C GLN A 6 -10.90 20.10 12.87
N VAL A 7 -10.14 19.03 13.12
CA VAL A 7 -9.02 18.66 12.24
C VAL A 7 -9.55 18.27 10.85
N LYS A 8 -10.60 17.42 10.78
CA LYS A 8 -11.21 17.02 9.51
C LYS A 8 -11.76 18.20 8.71
N ALA A 9 -12.35 19.20 9.36
CA ALA A 9 -12.84 20.39 8.68
C ALA A 9 -11.70 21.16 7.96
N LEU A 10 -10.54 21.30 8.61
CA LEU A 10 -9.37 21.95 8.00
C LEU A 10 -8.80 21.13 6.83
N LEU A 11 -8.74 19.80 6.97
CA LEU A 11 -8.30 18.91 5.89
C LEU A 11 -9.24 18.97 4.68
N SER A 12 -10.55 18.93 4.91
CA SER A 12 -11.55 19.07 3.85
C SER A 12 -11.51 20.44 3.17
N ALA A 13 -11.03 21.48 3.86
CA ALA A 13 -10.78 22.80 3.30
C ALA A 13 -9.43 22.91 2.55
N GLY A 14 -8.71 21.79 2.36
CA GLY A 14 -7.46 21.74 1.60
C GLY A 14 -6.20 22.02 2.43
N SER A 15 -6.29 22.12 3.75
CA SER A 15 -5.10 22.22 4.61
C SER A 15 -4.40 20.87 4.72
N ASP A 16 -3.07 20.87 4.81
CA ASP A 16 -2.32 19.68 5.24
C ASP A 16 -2.24 19.60 6.77
N TYR A 17 -1.64 18.53 7.31
CA TYR A 17 -1.48 18.36 8.76
C TYR A 17 -0.56 19.39 9.41
N ARG A 18 0.37 20.01 8.66
CA ARG A 18 1.27 21.05 9.19
C ARG A 18 0.50 22.36 9.36
N GLU A 19 -0.28 22.74 8.37
CA GLU A 19 -1.16 23.90 8.39
C GLU A 19 -2.25 23.74 9.45
N ALA A 20 -2.90 22.58 9.49
CA ALA A 20 -3.91 22.29 10.51
C ALA A 20 -3.32 22.36 11.92
N GLY A 21 -2.13 21.79 12.14
CA GLY A 21 -1.41 21.89 13.40
C GLY A 21 -1.11 23.34 13.79
N ARG A 22 -0.59 24.14 12.85
CA ARG A 22 -0.31 25.57 13.07
C ARG A 22 -1.57 26.35 13.48
N ARG A 23 -2.69 26.14 12.77
CA ARG A 23 -3.97 26.81 13.06
C ARG A 23 -4.59 26.41 14.40
N LEU A 24 -4.38 25.17 14.82
CA LEU A 24 -4.95 24.63 16.05
C LEU A 24 -3.99 24.69 17.25
N GLY A 25 -2.77 25.20 17.06
CA GLY A 25 -1.75 25.29 18.12
C GLY A 25 -1.24 23.93 18.60
N ILE A 26 -1.16 22.93 17.71
CA ILE A 26 -0.67 21.58 18.02
C ILE A 26 0.39 21.12 17.03
N SER A 27 1.16 20.09 17.40
CA SER A 27 2.13 19.50 16.46
C SER A 27 1.41 18.82 15.28
N PRO A 28 2.05 18.76 14.09
CA PRO A 28 1.46 18.08 12.92
C PRO A 28 1.19 16.59 13.19
N GLY A 29 2.05 15.93 13.96
CA GLY A 29 1.86 14.54 14.37
C GLY A 29 0.64 14.34 15.26
N LEU A 30 0.35 15.29 16.17
CA LEU A 30 -0.86 15.27 16.98
C LEU A 30 -2.12 15.52 16.14
N ALA A 31 -2.05 16.42 15.13
CA ALA A 31 -3.14 16.60 14.19
C ALA A 31 -3.44 15.32 13.39
N TYR A 32 -2.39 14.62 12.92
CA TYR A 32 -2.53 13.32 12.26
C TYR A 32 -3.16 12.27 13.18
N LEU A 33 -2.68 12.17 14.43
CA LEU A 33 -3.21 11.25 15.43
C LEU A 33 -4.69 11.52 15.73
N ILE A 34 -5.08 12.78 15.91
CA ILE A 34 -6.49 13.16 16.14
C ILE A 34 -7.38 12.79 14.94
N ALA A 35 -6.88 12.98 13.71
CA ALA A 35 -7.64 12.70 12.49
C ALA A 35 -7.81 11.20 12.22
N THR A 36 -6.74 10.43 12.41
CA THR A 36 -6.66 9.02 11.98
C THR A 36 -6.88 8.03 13.12
N GLY A 37 -6.57 8.43 14.36
CA GLY A 37 -6.50 7.53 15.51
C GLY A 37 -5.19 6.73 15.59
N SER A 38 -4.21 7.02 14.73
CA SER A 38 -2.90 6.35 14.72
C SER A 38 -1.75 7.36 14.78
N PRO A 39 -0.66 7.08 15.52
CA PRO A 39 0.53 7.93 15.51
C PRO A 39 1.18 8.01 14.13
N ALA A 40 1.74 9.17 13.79
CA ALA A 40 2.39 9.40 12.50
C ALA A 40 3.79 8.77 12.39
N ASP A 41 4.41 8.44 13.53
CA ASP A 41 5.75 7.86 13.63
C ASP A 41 5.76 6.32 13.58
N GLY A 42 4.58 5.69 13.50
CA GLY A 42 4.44 4.24 13.50
C GLY A 42 4.69 3.56 14.84
N SER A 43 4.80 4.32 15.94
CA SER A 43 4.99 3.76 17.30
C SER A 43 3.87 2.84 17.76
N ASP A 44 2.66 3.00 17.19
CA ASP A 44 1.50 2.14 17.40
C ASP A 44 0.97 1.62 16.04
N ALA A 45 1.88 1.09 15.23
CA ALA A 45 1.51 0.48 13.96
C ALA A 45 0.70 -0.81 14.22
N PRO A 46 -0.48 -0.99 13.60
CA PRO A 46 -1.29 -2.18 13.80
C PRO A 46 -0.57 -3.44 13.31
N SER A 47 -0.76 -4.53 14.05
CA SER A 47 -0.29 -5.87 13.69
C SER A 47 -0.90 -6.33 12.35
N PRO A 48 -0.32 -7.36 11.70
CA PRO A 48 -0.88 -7.89 10.45
C PRO A 48 -2.36 -8.28 10.54
N ASP A 49 -2.81 -8.79 11.70
CA ASP A 49 -4.19 -9.23 11.91
C ASP A 49 -5.13 -8.02 12.07
N GLU A 50 -4.75 -7.04 12.90
CA GLU A 50 -5.51 -5.79 13.07
C GLU A 50 -5.59 -4.98 11.77
N ARG A 51 -4.55 -5.05 10.92
CA ARG A 51 -4.58 -4.44 9.58
C ARG A 51 -5.66 -5.06 8.71
N ARG A 52 -5.77 -6.40 8.71
CA ARG A 52 -6.80 -7.10 7.93
C ARG A 52 -8.21 -6.74 8.42
N GLU A 53 -8.42 -6.69 9.73
CA GLU A 53 -9.70 -6.26 10.32
C GLU A 53 -10.09 -4.84 9.94
N ARG A 54 -9.10 -3.95 9.78
CA ARG A 54 -9.28 -2.56 9.34
C ARG A 54 -9.35 -2.38 7.82
N GLY A 55 -9.26 -3.44 7.03
CA GLY A 55 -9.23 -3.39 5.57
C GLY A 55 -7.98 -2.70 5.00
N LEU A 56 -6.89 -2.63 5.77
CA LEU A 56 -5.62 -2.07 5.33
C LEU A 56 -4.79 -3.13 4.59
N LEU A 57 -3.97 -2.69 3.64
CA LEU A 57 -2.99 -3.58 3.00
C LEU A 57 -2.03 -4.16 4.05
N PRO A 58 -1.64 -5.45 3.93
CA PRO A 58 -0.68 -6.11 4.82
C PRO A 58 0.65 -5.38 4.90
N SER A 59 1.11 -4.81 3.78
CA SER A 59 2.33 -3.99 3.73
C SER A 59 2.30 -2.98 2.58
N SER A 60 3.11 -1.94 2.68
CA SER A 60 3.33 -1.00 1.57
C SER A 60 4.00 -1.65 0.36
N GLN A 61 4.64 -2.82 0.52
CA GLN A 61 5.25 -3.53 -0.61
C GLN A 61 4.21 -3.97 -1.63
N GLU A 62 2.96 -4.26 -1.21
CA GLU A 62 1.89 -4.63 -2.15
C GLU A 62 1.53 -3.51 -3.13
N LEU A 63 1.84 -2.25 -2.81
CA LEU A 63 1.64 -1.12 -3.72
C LEU A 63 2.67 -1.10 -4.86
N SER A 64 3.91 -1.51 -4.58
CA SER A 64 5.01 -1.53 -5.55
C SER A 64 5.24 -2.91 -6.19
N ASN A 65 4.81 -3.96 -5.51
CA ASN A 65 4.99 -5.36 -5.86
C ASN A 65 3.70 -6.12 -5.54
N PRO A 66 2.66 -5.96 -6.37
CA PRO A 66 1.41 -6.68 -6.18
C PRO A 66 1.64 -8.19 -6.26
N ALA A 67 0.69 -8.96 -5.73
CA ALA A 67 0.77 -10.42 -5.74
C ALA A 67 1.13 -10.94 -7.15
N PRO A 68 2.18 -11.76 -7.29
CA PRO A 68 2.62 -12.22 -8.59
C PRO A 68 1.54 -13.11 -9.22
N GLU A 69 1.04 -12.71 -10.39
CA GLU A 69 0.20 -13.56 -11.22
C GLU A 69 1.08 -14.61 -11.90
N ASN A 70 0.71 -15.90 -11.81
CA ASN A 70 1.45 -16.96 -12.48
C ASN A 70 1.33 -16.79 -14.02
N PRO A 71 2.43 -16.47 -14.74
CA PRO A 71 2.36 -16.17 -16.17
C PRO A 71 2.07 -17.41 -17.02
N THR A 72 2.24 -18.64 -16.49
CA THR A 72 1.94 -19.90 -17.21
C THR A 72 0.44 -20.12 -17.48
N ALA A 73 -0.44 -19.33 -16.87
CA ALA A 73 -1.85 -19.28 -17.23
C ALA A 73 -2.12 -18.54 -18.56
N ARG A 74 -1.17 -17.74 -19.06
CA ARG A 74 -1.32 -16.96 -20.28
C ARG A 74 -0.99 -17.80 -21.52
N ASP A 75 -1.85 -17.76 -22.53
CA ASP A 75 -1.69 -18.54 -23.76
C ASP A 75 -0.38 -18.24 -24.50
N THR A 76 0.09 -17.00 -24.47
CA THR A 76 1.38 -16.60 -25.05
C THR A 76 2.55 -17.33 -24.40
N VAL A 77 2.52 -17.49 -23.08
CA VAL A 77 3.58 -18.19 -22.32
C VAL A 77 3.52 -19.68 -22.60
N ARG A 78 2.31 -20.27 -22.65
CA ARG A 78 2.12 -21.67 -23.02
C ARG A 78 2.64 -21.98 -24.42
N ARG A 79 2.37 -21.09 -25.38
CA ARG A 79 2.86 -21.21 -26.76
C ARG A 79 4.39 -21.16 -26.81
N TRP A 80 4.98 -20.18 -26.13
CA TRP A 80 6.44 -20.05 -26.04
C TRP A 80 7.09 -21.28 -25.40
N VAL A 81 6.53 -21.81 -24.30
CA VAL A 81 7.03 -23.04 -23.67
C VAL A 81 6.95 -24.21 -24.64
N ALA A 82 5.83 -24.38 -25.35
CA ALA A 82 5.67 -25.46 -26.34
C ALA A 82 6.67 -25.35 -27.50
N GLU A 83 6.94 -24.14 -27.99
CA GLU A 83 7.95 -23.88 -29.02
C GLU A 83 9.36 -24.22 -28.52
N ARG A 84 9.69 -23.82 -27.29
CA ARG A 84 10.98 -24.10 -26.67
C ARG A 84 11.22 -25.60 -26.47
N VAL A 85 10.21 -26.32 -25.95
CA VAL A 85 10.27 -27.78 -25.82
C VAL A 85 10.51 -28.46 -27.17
N ARG A 86 9.83 -28.01 -28.24
CA ARG A 86 10.04 -28.56 -29.58
C ARG A 86 11.46 -28.32 -30.10
N ALA A 87 12.02 -27.14 -29.88
CA ALA A 87 13.38 -26.80 -30.28
C ALA A 87 14.42 -27.61 -29.50
N ASP A 88 14.23 -27.77 -28.19
CA ASP A 88 15.14 -28.55 -27.33
C ASP A 88 15.05 -30.07 -27.60
N SER A 89 13.90 -30.55 -28.10
CA SER A 89 13.70 -31.96 -28.47
C SER A 89 14.34 -32.34 -29.82
N GLN A 90 14.82 -31.36 -30.60
CA GLN A 90 15.56 -31.64 -31.84
C GLN A 90 17.02 -31.91 -31.48
N PRO A 91 17.54 -33.15 -31.66
CA PRO A 91 18.96 -33.39 -31.50
C PRO A 91 19.72 -32.53 -32.53
N HIS A 92 20.70 -31.76 -32.05
CA HIS A 92 21.59 -30.98 -32.90
C HIS A 92 22.25 -31.95 -33.90
N ARG A 93 21.85 -31.89 -35.18
CA ARG A 93 22.54 -32.63 -36.23
C ARG A 93 23.88 -31.93 -36.46
N VAL A 94 24.93 -32.52 -35.90
CA VAL A 94 26.34 -32.25 -36.25
C VAL A 94 26.63 -32.79 -37.63
#